data_AF-A0A951CUJ8-F1
#
_entry.id   AF-A0A951CUJ8-F1
#
_cell.length_a   1.000
_cell.length_b   1.000
_cell.length_c   1.000
_cell.angle_alpha   90.00
_cell.angle_beta   90.00
_cell.angle_gamma   90.00
#
_symmetry.space_group_name_H-M   'P 1'
#
loop_
_entity.id
_entity.type
_entity.pdbx_description
1 polymer ?
#
loop_
_entity_poly.entity_id
_entity_poly.type
_entity_poly.pdbx_seq_one_letter_code
_entity_poly.pdbx_strand_id
1 'polypeptide(L)'
;MLTCPVCASDNVRRSRRKPVLEFLKRWRGLQRYRCRECTKVFHQPLGPGELAFRQEVEQRRRRRSSRHGGFLRRKTRQRLAEMVLFFSALVVFYIAFHYLDHVS
;
A
#
# COMPACT_ATOMS: atom_id res chain seq x y z
N MET A 1 -18.07 -4.73 24.74
CA MET A 1 -18.63 -5.95 24.10
C MET A 1 -19.04 -5.58 22.68
N LEU A 2 -18.86 -6.47 21.72
CA LEU A 2 -19.03 -6.19 20.29
C LEU A 2 -20.31 -6.88 19.81
N THR A 3 -21.41 -6.13 19.72
CA THR A 3 -22.74 -6.66 19.40
C THR A 3 -23.11 -6.44 17.94
N CYS A 4 -23.89 -7.36 17.36
CA CYS A 4 -24.39 -7.21 16.00
C CYS A 4 -25.53 -6.17 15.95
N PRO A 5 -25.50 -5.18 15.04
CA PRO A 5 -26.55 -4.15 14.95
C PRO A 5 -27.89 -4.68 14.41
N VAL A 6 -27.94 -5.90 13.86
CA VAL A 6 -29.14 -6.44 13.22
C VAL A 6 -29.88 -7.43 14.12
N CYS A 7 -29.15 -8.27 14.84
CA CYS A 7 -29.74 -9.33 15.67
C CYS A 7 -29.30 -9.28 17.13
N ALA A 8 -28.57 -8.25 17.56
CA ALA A 8 -28.05 -8.07 18.92
C ALA A 8 -27.20 -9.23 19.48
N SER A 9 -26.86 -10.22 18.66
CA SER A 9 -26.04 -11.37 19.08
C SER A 9 -24.61 -10.93 19.42
N ASP A 10 -24.02 -11.53 20.45
CA ASP A 10 -22.59 -11.39 20.79
C ASP A 10 -21.67 -12.30 19.96
N ASN A 11 -22.22 -13.17 19.12
CA ASN A 11 -21.47 -14.10 18.27
C ASN A 11 -20.88 -13.41 17.02
N VAL A 12 -20.02 -12.43 17.24
CA VAL A 12 -19.38 -11.63 16.18
C VAL A 12 -17.95 -12.09 15.93
N ARG A 13 -17.58 -12.33 14.66
CA ARG A 13 -16.21 -12.70 14.26
C ARG A 13 -15.62 -11.68 13.29
N ARG A 14 -14.32 -11.42 13.44
CA ARG A 14 -13.55 -10.60 12.50
C ARG A 14 -13.41 -11.30 11.14
N SER A 15 -13.79 -10.61 10.06
CA SER A 15 -13.58 -11.12 8.70
C SER A 15 -12.23 -10.65 8.16
N ARG A 16 -11.43 -11.58 7.62
CA ARG A 16 -10.10 -11.29 7.03
C ARG A 16 -10.11 -11.18 5.51
N ARG A 17 -11.26 -11.31 4.84
CA ARG A 17 -11.34 -11.16 3.38
C ARG A 17 -10.96 -9.72 3.01
N LYS A 18 -10.08 -9.58 2.01
CA LYS A 18 -9.55 -8.29 1.53
C LYS A 18 -10.08 -7.97 0.12
N PRO A 19 -11.34 -7.58 -0.06
CA PRO A 19 -11.73 -6.92 -1.30
C PRO A 19 -11.01 -5.57 -1.42
N VAL A 20 -10.65 -5.19 -2.64
CA VAL A 20 -9.90 -3.96 -2.96
C VAL A 20 -10.57 -2.71 -2.37
N LEU A 21 -11.90 -2.68 -2.33
CA LEU A 21 -12.71 -1.60 -1.75
C LEU A 21 -12.58 -1.43 -0.22
N GLU A 22 -12.02 -2.40 0.50
CA GLU A 22 -11.78 -2.27 1.95
C GLU A 22 -10.56 -1.39 2.29
N PHE A 23 -9.75 -1.01 1.30
CA PHE A 23 -8.55 -0.20 1.56
C PHE A 23 -8.90 1.17 2.15
N LEU A 24 -9.93 1.85 1.63
CA LEU A 24 -10.40 3.14 2.17
C LEU A 24 -10.98 3.00 3.59
N LYS A 25 -11.78 1.97 3.84
CA LYS A 25 -12.36 1.73 5.18
C LYS A 25 -11.28 1.42 6.20
N ARG A 26 -10.25 0.67 5.78
CA ARG A 26 -9.09 0.33 6.59
C ARG A 26 -8.22 1.54 6.90
N TRP A 27 -8.12 2.50 5.99
CA TRP A 27 -7.43 3.77 6.23
C TRP A 27 -8.16 4.63 7.27
N ARG A 28 -9.50 4.62 7.26
CA ARG A 28 -10.35 5.26 8.28
C ARG A 28 -10.43 4.49 9.62
N GLY A 29 -9.59 3.48 9.83
CA GLY A 29 -9.57 2.71 11.09
C GLY A 29 -10.78 1.78 11.32
N LEU A 30 -11.66 1.64 10.33
CA LEU A 30 -12.82 0.75 10.39
C LEU A 30 -12.41 -0.67 10.02
N GLN A 31 -12.94 -1.63 10.76
CA GLN A 31 -12.67 -3.05 10.54
C GLN A 31 -13.96 -3.80 10.31
N ARG A 32 -13.88 -4.74 9.38
CA ARG A 32 -14.99 -5.58 8.99
C ARG A 32 -15.23 -6.71 9.99
N TYR A 33 -16.44 -6.77 10.50
CA TYR A 33 -16.96 -7.84 11.33
C TYR A 33 -18.09 -8.57 10.59
N ARG A 34 -18.29 -9.83 10.95
CA ARG A 34 -19.38 -10.68 10.46
C ARG A 34 -20.02 -11.37 11.65
N CYS A 35 -21.33 -11.21 11.80
CA CYS A 35 -22.10 -11.97 12.77
C CYS A 35 -22.21 -13.44 12.33
N ARG A 36 -22.21 -14.40 13.27
CA ARG A 36 -22.47 -15.82 12.96
C ARG A 36 -23.95 -16.13 12.82
N GLU A 37 -24.80 -15.57 13.69
CA GLU A 37 -26.27 -15.73 13.65
C GLU A 37 -26.86 -15.24 12.32
N CYS A 38 -26.78 -13.93 12.05
CA CYS A 38 -27.45 -13.34 10.89
C CYS A 38 -26.56 -13.31 9.65
N THR A 39 -25.29 -13.74 9.76
CA THR A 39 -24.27 -13.72 8.70
C THR A 39 -23.95 -12.35 8.08
N LYS A 40 -24.62 -11.27 8.53
CA LYS A 40 -24.44 -9.92 8.02
C LYS A 40 -23.08 -9.35 8.42
N VAL A 41 -22.61 -8.48 7.54
CA VAL A 41 -21.31 -7.83 7.64
C VAL A 41 -21.52 -6.37 8.01
N PHE A 42 -20.75 -5.90 8.99
CA PHE A 42 -20.75 -4.50 9.39
C PHE A 42 -19.32 -4.03 9.71
N HIS A 43 -19.16 -2.71 9.81
CA HIS A 43 -17.87 -2.07 10.07
C HIS A 43 -17.94 -1.34 11.40
N GLN A 44 -16.98 -1.58 12.29
CA GLN A 44 -16.84 -0.85 13.55
C GLN A 44 -15.40 -0.40 13.75
N PRO A 45 -15.18 0.73 14.44
CA PRO A 45 -13.84 1.15 14.83
C PRO A 45 -13.23 0.12 15.77
N LEU A 46 -11.93 -0.17 15.61
CA LEU A 46 -11.21 -0.96 16.61
C LEU A 46 -11.14 -0.16 17.91
N GLY A 47 -11.28 -0.86 19.04
CA GLY A 47 -10.94 -0.27 20.33
C GLY A 47 -9.47 0.17 20.38
N PRO A 48 -9.13 1.15 21.23
CA PRO A 48 -7.78 1.72 21.32
C PRO A 48 -6.69 0.67 21.58
N GLY A 49 -6.98 -0.38 22.36
CA GLY A 49 -6.03 -1.47 22.62
C GLY A 49 -5.74 -2.36 21.40
N GLU A 50 -6.74 -2.62 20.55
CA GLU A 50 -6.54 -3.45 19.35
C GLU A 50 -5.83 -2.70 18.21
N LEU A 51 -5.94 -1.37 18.17
CA LEU A 51 -5.21 -0.51 17.24
C LEU A 51 -3.70 -0.57 17.50
N ALA A 52 -3.30 -0.45 18.78
CA ALA A 52 -1.90 -0.52 19.19
C ALA A 52 -1.27 -1.87 18.82
N PHE A 53 -1.95 -2.98 19.17
CA PHE A 53 -1.49 -4.33 18.80
C PHE A 53 -1.37 -4.51 17.28
N ARG A 54 -2.33 -3.98 16.51
CA ARG A 54 -2.30 -4.06 15.05
C ARG A 54 -1.15 -3.24 14.45
N GLN A 55 -0.91 -2.03 14.96
CA GLN A 55 0.22 -1.20 14.53
C GLN A 55 1.54 -1.93 14.80
N GLU A 56 1.69 -2.54 15.98
CA GLU A 56 2.91 -3.27 16.34
C GLU A 56 3.16 -4.48 15.40
N VAL A 57 2.10 -5.23 15.07
CA VAL A 57 2.17 -6.35 14.10
C VAL A 57 2.48 -5.87 12.68
N GLU A 58 1.88 -4.76 12.23
CA GLU A 58 2.18 -4.17 10.91
C GLU A 58 3.62 -3.63 10.85
N GLN A 59 4.10 -3.04 11.94
CA GLN A 59 5.47 -2.54 12.05
C GLN A 59 6.48 -3.70 12.03
N ARG A 60 6.21 -4.81 12.75
CA ARG A 60 7.00 -6.05 12.66
C ARG A 60 7.00 -6.65 11.24
N ARG A 61 5.87 -6.62 10.53
CA ARG A 61 5.80 -7.04 9.12
C ARG A 61 6.64 -6.15 8.20
N ARG A 62 6.56 -4.82 8.35
CA ARG A 62 7.38 -3.88 7.57
C ARG A 62 8.87 -4.09 7.79
N ARG A 63 9.29 -4.36 9.03
CA ARG A 63 10.70 -4.68 9.35
C ARG A 63 11.19 -5.96 8.66
N ARG A 64 10.32 -6.95 8.45
CA ARG A 64 10.68 -8.16 7.68
C ARG A 64 10.69 -7.93 6.16
N SER A 65 9.79 -7.11 5.62
CA SER A 65 9.74 -6.88 4.17
C SER A 65 10.88 -5.99 3.66
N SER A 66 11.47 -5.13 4.50
CA SER A 66 12.61 -4.29 4.07
C SER A 66 13.88 -5.10 3.76
N ARG A 67 14.03 -6.30 4.33
CA ARG A 67 15.18 -7.18 4.04
C ARG A 67 15.15 -7.77 2.62
N HIS A 68 13.98 -7.87 1.98
CA HIS A 68 13.86 -8.39 0.61
C HIS A 68 13.81 -7.28 -0.47
N GLY A 69 13.45 -6.05 -0.08
CA GLY A 69 13.34 -4.93 -1.03
C GLY A 69 14.67 -4.34 -1.51
N GLY A 70 15.79 -4.65 -0.84
CA GLY A 70 17.11 -4.12 -1.20
C GLY A 70 17.62 -4.60 -2.56
N PHE A 71 17.25 -5.81 -2.98
CA PHE A 71 17.73 -6.41 -4.24
C PHE A 71 17.04 -5.79 -5.47
N LEU A 72 15.72 -5.61 -5.40
CA LEU A 72 14.94 -4.92 -6.44
C LEU A 72 15.34 -3.45 -6.59
N ARG A 73 15.67 -2.79 -5.48
CA ARG A 73 16.06 -1.36 -5.46
C ARG A 73 17.42 -1.11 -6.10
N ARG A 74 18.34 -2.09 -6.11
CA ARG A 74 19.60 -1.99 -6.86
C ARG A 74 19.36 -2.10 -8.37
N LYS A 75 18.50 -3.02 -8.82
CA LYS A 75 18.20 -3.22 -10.24
C LYS A 75 17.48 -2.03 -10.88
N THR A 76 16.55 -1.39 -10.17
CA THR A 76 15.89 -0.17 -10.65
C THR A 76 16.81 1.04 -10.66
N ARG A 77 17.75 1.15 -9.72
CA ARG A 77 18.71 2.26 -9.69
C ARG A 77 19.69 2.22 -10.86
N GLN A 78 20.09 1.03 -11.29
CA GLN A 78 20.94 0.84 -12.47
C GLN A 78 20.20 1.22 -13.75
N ARG A 79 18.93 0.82 -13.90
CA ARG A 79 18.10 1.22 -15.04
C ARG A 79 17.84 2.73 -15.11
N LEU A 80 17.68 3.39 -13.97
CA LEU A 80 17.56 4.85 -13.94
C LEU A 80 18.84 5.56 -14.37
N ALA A 81 20.00 5.07 -13.96
CA ALA A 81 21.29 5.61 -14.39
C ALA A 81 21.49 5.46 -15.91
N GLU A 82 21.15 4.30 -16.47
CA GLU A 82 21.18 4.06 -17.93
C GLU A 82 20.27 5.05 -18.68
N MET A 83 19.04 5.24 -18.21
CA MET A 83 18.11 6.19 -18.82
C MET A 83 18.63 7.62 -18.77
N VAL A 84 19.16 8.07 -17.62
CA VAL A 84 19.72 9.42 -17.47
C VAL A 84 20.88 9.65 -18.44
N LEU A 85 21.79 8.68 -18.57
CA LEU A 85 22.90 8.77 -19.51
C LEU A 85 22.40 8.84 -20.95
N PHE A 86 21.43 7.99 -21.34
CA PHE A 86 20.86 7.99 -22.68
C PHE A 86 20.19 9.32 -23.03
N PHE A 87 19.34 9.85 -22.14
CA PHE A 87 18.70 11.15 -22.34
C PHE A 87 19.72 12.29 -22.38
N SER A 88 20.77 12.25 -21.54
CA SER A 88 21.82 13.27 -21.59
C SER A 88 22.56 13.30 -22.93
N ALA A 89 22.87 12.13 -23.50
CA ALA A 89 23.50 12.02 -24.81
C ALA A 89 22.59 12.54 -25.94
N LEU A 90 21.29 12.23 -25.89
CA LEU A 90 20.32 12.76 -26.85
C LEU A 90 20.22 14.29 -26.80
N VAL A 91 20.25 14.89 -25.62
CA VAL A 91 20.22 16.35 -25.46
C VAL A 91 21.47 16.98 -26.06
N VAL A 92 22.66 16.44 -25.78
CA VAL A 92 23.92 16.93 -26.37
C VAL A 92 23.88 16.83 -27.89
N PHE A 93 23.41 15.70 -28.42
CA PHE A 93 23.29 15.47 -29.85
C PHE A 93 22.29 16.45 -30.50
N TYR A 94 21.13 16.66 -29.88
CA TYR A 94 20.13 17.62 -30.35
C TYR A 94 20.67 19.04 -30.40
N ILE A 95 21.38 19.46 -29.34
CA ILE A 95 22.03 20.77 -29.28
C ILE A 95 23.05 20.89 -30.41
N ALA A 96 23.94 19.91 -30.58
CA ALA A 96 24.95 19.91 -31.64
C ALA A 96 24.32 20.01 -33.04
N PHE A 97 23.26 19.25 -33.30
CA PHE A 97 22.52 19.32 -34.56
C PHE A 97 21.90 20.70 -34.80
N HIS A 98 21.27 21.29 -33.80
CA HIS A 98 20.70 22.62 -33.92
C HIS A 98 21.76 23.70 -34.14
N TYR A 99 22.94 23.57 -33.51
CA TYR A 99 24.06 24.48 -33.75
C TYR A 99 24.59 24.36 -35.18
N LEU A 100 24.71 23.14 -35.71
CA LEU A 100 25.17 22.92 -37.08
C LEU A 100 24.16 23.42 -38.12
N ASP A 101 22.87 23.23 -37.87
CA ASP A 101 21.78 23.70 -38.74
C ASP A 101 21.66 25.23 -38.76
N HIS A 102 21.94 25.90 -37.64
CA HIS A 102 21.94 27.37 -37.58
C HIS A 102 23.24 28.01 -38.15
N VAL A 103 24.33 27.23 -38.24
CA VAL A 103 25.62 27.71 -38.76
C VAL A 103 25.81 27.40 -40.25
N SER A 104 25.03 26.47 -40.81
CA SER A 104 25.03 26.14 -42.25
C SER A 104 24.13 27.08 -43.04
#